data_AF-A0A2V6V0D7-F1
#
_entry.id   AF-A0A2V6V0D7-F1
#
_cell.length_a   1.000
_cell.length_b   1.000
_cell.length_c   1.000
_cell.angle_alpha   90.00
_cell.angle_beta   90.00
_cell.angle_gamma   90.00
#
_symmetry.space_group_name_H-M   'P 1'
#
loop_
_entity.id
_entity.type
_entity.pdbx_description
1 polymer ?
#
loop_
_entity_poly.entity_id
_entity_poly.type
_entity_poly.pdbx_seq_one_letter_code
_entity_poly.pdbx_strand_id
1 'polypeptide(L)' 'MTVVCAWCQRLGRAAVLGEKEPLDQAVITHGICDEHALVVLAEARRLEIPVRAVDSRAP' A
#
# COMPACT_ATOMS: atom_id res chain seq x y z
N MET A 1 -10.39 0.93 -10.49
CA MET A 1 -9.30 1.77 -9.99
C MET A 1 -8.02 0.96 -10.03
N THR A 2 -6.92 1.55 -10.47
CA THR A 2 -5.61 0.88 -10.45
C THR A 2 -4.88 1.23 -9.16
N VAL A 3 -4.38 0.23 -8.45
CA VAL A 3 -3.53 0.43 -7.28
C VAL A 3 -2.08 0.38 -7.71
N VAL A 4 -1.32 1.42 -7.38
CA VAL A 4 0.13 1.47 -7.64
C VAL A 4 0.91 1.64 -6.35
N CYS A 5 2.10 1.06 -6.26
CA CYS A 5 3.01 1.31 -5.14
C CYS A 5 3.60 2.72 -5.25
N ALA A 6 3.31 3.56 -4.25
CA ALA A 6 3.81 4.94 -4.20
C ALA A 6 5.35 5.01 -4.22
N TRP A 7 6.00 4.04 -3.59
CA TRP A 7 7.46 4.00 -3.52
C TRP A 7 8.07 3.56 -4.86
N CYS A 8 7.60 2.45 -5.45
CA CYS A 8 8.07 2.02 -6.78
C CYS A 8 7.86 3.12 -7.83
N GLN A 9 6.72 3.81 -7.80
CA GLN A 9 6.41 4.91 -8.72
C GLN A 9 7.41 6.07 -8.56
N ARG A 10 7.75 6.45 -7.33
CA ARG A 10 8.80 7.45 -7.05
C ARG A 10 10.18 7.03 -7.55
N LEU A 11 10.48 5.74 -7.55
CA LEU A 11 11.72 5.18 -8.09
C LEU A 11 11.70 5.00 -9.61
N GLY A 12 10.59 5.33 -10.30
CA GLY A 12 10.42 5.11 -11.73
C GLY A 12 10.33 3.63 -12.13
N ARG A 13 9.99 2.74 -11.18
CA ARG A 13 9.88 1.29 -11.41
C ARG A 13 8.44 0.88 -11.69
N ALA A 14 8.26 -0.35 -12.17
CA ALA A 14 6.95 -0.98 -12.27
C ALA A 14 6.25 -0.94 -10.91
N ALA A 15 5.09 -0.26 -10.86
CA ALA A 15 4.42 0.06 -9.61
C ALA A 15 3.02 -0.56 -9.50
N VAL A 16 2.45 -1.12 -10.57
CA VAL A 16 1.08 -1.66 -10.54
C VAL A 16 1.01 -2.86 -9.60
N LEU A 17 0.15 -2.77 -8.59
CA LEU A 17 -0.13 -3.84 -7.63
C LEU A 17 -1.38 -4.64 -8.01
N GLY A 18 -2.30 -4.02 -8.74
CA GLY A 18 -3.53 -4.64 -9.20
C GLY A 18 -4.64 -3.61 -9.38
N GLU A 19 -5.87 -4.11 -9.45
CA GLU A 19 -7.07 -3.29 -9.56
C GLU A 19 -7.95 -3.45 -8.32
N LYS A 20 -8.68 -2.40 -7.98
CA LYS A 20 -9.66 -2.37 -6.90
C LYS A 20 -10.96 -1.77 -7.41
N GLU A 21 -12.08 -2.33 -6.95
CA GLU A 21 -13.42 -1.82 -7.25
C GLU A 21 -13.55 -0.35 -6.82
N PRO A 22 -14.25 0.50 -7.59
CA PRO A 22 -14.93 0.19 -8.86
C PRO A 22 -13.95 0.01 -10.03
N LEU A 23 -14.09 -1.07 -10.82
CA LEU A 23 -13.15 -1.40 -11.91
C LEU A 23 -13.30 -0.49 -13.14
N ASP A 24 -14.46 0.14 -13.30
CA ASP A 24 -14.80 1.08 -14.37
C ASP A 24 -14.22 2.49 -14.16
N GLN A 25 -13.72 2.79 -12.96
CA GLN A 25 -13.07 4.06 -12.68
C GLN A 25 -11.57 4.02 -13.04
N ALA A 26 -11.20 4.89 -13.99
CA ALA A 26 -9.82 5.18 -14.40
C ALA A 26 -9.07 6.07 -13.38
N VAL A 27 -9.17 5.72 -12.10
CA VAL A 27 -8.51 6.42 -10.99
C VAL A 27 -7.32 5.59 -10.51
N ILE A 28 -6.18 6.25 -10.33
CA ILE A 28 -5.01 5.67 -9.69
C ILE A 28 -5.08 5.90 -8.18
N THR A 29 -4.92 4.83 -7.42
CA THR A 29 -4.77 4.87 -5.97
C THR A 29 -3.40 4.36 -5.58
N HIS A 30 -2.92 4.76 -4.40
CA HIS A 30 -1.57 4.46 -3.97
C HIS A 30 -1.57 3.47 -2.80
N GLY A 31 -0.76 2.42 -2.92
CA GLY A 31 -0.46 1.44 -1.88
C GLY A 31 1.05 1.24 -1.69
N ILE A 32 1.42 0.15 -1.03
CA ILE A 32 2.81 -0.27 -0.78
C ILE A 32 2.91 -1.76 -1.13
N CYS A 33 3.87 -2.14 -1.98
CA CYS A 33 4.11 -3.56 -2.29
C CYS A 33 4.74 -4.28 -1.10
N ASP A 34 4.70 -5.62 -1.11
CA ASP A 34 5.23 -6.44 -0.01
C ASP A 34 6.70 -6.13 0.31
N GLU A 35 7.54 -5.91 -0.71
CA GLU A 35 8.94 -5.51 -0.54
C GLU A 35 9.08 -4.22 0.29
N HIS A 36 8.34 -3.18 -0.09
CA HIS A 36 8.39 -1.89 0.61
C HIS A 36 7.62 -1.92 1.94
N ALA A 37 6.63 -2.81 2.09
CA ALA A 37 5.89 -2.98 3.33
C ALA A 37 6.80 -3.49 4.45
N LEU A 38 7.76 -4.37 4.13
CA LEU A 38 8.77 -4.82 5.10
C LEU A 38 9.58 -3.65 5.66
N VAL A 39 9.97 -2.68 4.82
CA VAL A 39 10.72 -1.49 5.26
C VAL A 39 9.85 -0.61 6.15
N VAL A 40 8.61 -0.33 5.73
CA VAL A 40 7.66 0.48 6.52
C VAL A 40 7.41 -0.16 7.89
N LEU A 41 7.20 -1.48 7.93
CA LEU A 41 7.00 -2.21 9.19
C LEU A 41 8.25 -2.20 10.07
N ALA A 42 9.44 -2.32 9.49
CA ALA A 42 10.69 -2.23 10.24
C ALA A 42 10.86 -0.85 10.89
N GLU A 43 10.59 0.24 10.16
CA GLU A 43 10.66 1.60 10.72
C GLU A 43 9.58 1.85 11.78
N ALA A 44 8.34 1.41 11.54
CA ALA A 44 7.26 1.54 12.52
C ALA A 44 7.57 0.85 13.85
N ARG A 45 8.23 -0.32 13.82
CA ARG A 45 8.69 -1.04 15.01
C ARG A 45 9.78 -0.27 15.77
N ARG A 46 10.70 0.40 15.06
CA ARG A 46 11.77 1.22 15.67
C ARG A 46 11.22 2.45 16.37
N LEU A 47 10.14 3.02 15.82
CA LEU A 47 9.49 4.21 16.35
C LEU A 47 8.53 3.92 17.52
N GLU A 48 8.48 2.67 18.01
CA GLU A 48 7.52 2.20 19.02
C GLU A 48 6.07 2.60 18.73
N ILE A 49 5.71 2.75 17.45
CA ILE A 49 4.35 3.13 17.06
C ILE A 49 3.47 1.91 17.36
N PRO A 50 2.49 2.01 18.28
CA PRO A 50 1.59 0.90 18.53
C PRO A 50 0.77 0.68 17.26
N VAL A 51 1.05 -0.41 16.55
CA VAL A 51 0.22 -0.86 15.43
C VAL A 51 -1.13 -1.25 16.03
N ARG A 52 -2.08 -0.32 15.99
CA ARG A 52 -3.49 -0.66 16.21
C ARG A 52 -3.82 -1.68 15.15
N ALA A 53 -4.15 -2.90 15.59
CA ALA A 53 -4.65 -3.95 14.71
C ALA A 53 -5.74 -3.33 13.85
N VAL A 54 -5.52 -3.27 12.54
CA VAL A 54 -6.58 -2.91 11.61
C VAL A 54 -7.55 -4.07 11.65
N ASP A 55 -8.69 -3.86 12.31
CA ASP A 55 -9.73 -4.88 12.38
C ASP A 55 -10.35 -5.02 10.99
N SER A 56 -10.08 -6.14 10.33
CA SER A 56 -10.68 -6.49 9.04
C SER A 56 -12.10 -7.07 9.19
N ARG A 57 -12.75 -6.93 10.35
CA ARG A 57 -14.17 -7.21 10.58
C ARG A 57 -14.96 -5.91 10.82
N ALA A 58 -15.27 -5.21 9.74
CA ALA A 58 -16.44 -4.33 9.71
C ALA A 58 -17.49 -4.99 8.80
N PRO A 59 -18.74 -5.20 9.28
CA PRO A 59 -19.84 -5.72 8.47
C PRO A 59 -20.36 -4.69 7.44
#